data_AF-A0A497LZ71-F1
#
_entry.id   AF-A0A497LZ71-F1
#
_cell.length_a   1.000
_cell.length_b   1.000
_cell.length_c   1.000
_cell.angle_alpha   90.00
_cell.angle_beta   90.00
_cell.angle_gamma   90.00
#
_symmetry.space_group_name_H-M   'P 1'
#
loop_
_entity.id
_entity.type
_entity.pdbx_description
1 polymer ?
#
loop_
_entity_poly.entity_id
_entity_poly.type
_entity_poly.pdbx_seq_one_letter_code
_entity_poly.pdbx_strand_id
1 'polypeptide(L)' 'MARKQMYVVDLTKIEGDGSFPCPKCGAHISPDDETETVYTIVETKMKGENLEELIIQCNVCGSRIRLTGFLSCPMSQME' A
#
# COMPACT_ATOMS: atom_id res chain seq x y z
N MET A 1 17.09 -4.22 20.73
CA MET A 1 15.69 -3.74 20.78
C MET A 1 15.31 -3.24 19.39
N ALA A 2 14.63 -4.04 18.57
CA ALA A 2 14.24 -3.61 17.23
C ALA A 2 12.83 -3.00 17.30
N ARG A 3 12.74 -1.66 17.20
CA ARG A 3 11.46 -0.97 17.00
C ARG A 3 10.92 -1.44 15.64
N LYS A 4 9.85 -2.24 15.63
CA LYS A 4 9.08 -2.52 14.41
C LYS A 4 8.50 -1.18 13.94
N GLN A 5 9.20 -0.51 13.04
CA GLN A 5 8.68 0.69 12.39
C GLN A 5 7.68 0.24 11.34
N MET A 6 6.39 0.45 11.62
CA MET A 6 5.34 0.44 10.62
C MET A 6 5.32 1.82 9.98
N TYR A 7 5.44 1.85 8.66
CA TYR A 7 5.37 3.09 7.90
C TYR A 7 3.95 3.27 7.40
N VAL A 8 3.40 4.47 7.53
CA VAL A 8 2.08 4.81 6.97
C VAL A 8 2.32 5.65 5.73
N VAL A 9 1.70 5.25 4.62
CA VAL A 9 1.82 5.90 3.31
C VAL A 9 0.40 6.24 2.83
N ASP A 10 0.10 7.53 2.75
CA ASP A 10 -1.14 8.03 2.18
C ASP A 10 -0.99 8.18 0.66
N LEU A 11 -1.66 7.31 -0.09
CA LEU A 11 -1.70 7.33 -1.55
C LEU A 11 -2.32 8.64 -2.09
N THR A 12 -3.21 9.28 -1.34
CA THR A 12 -3.80 10.58 -1.71
C THR A 12 -2.82 11.74 -1.71
N LYS A 13 -1.65 11.58 -1.06
CA LYS A 13 -0.59 12.59 -1.02
C LYS A 13 0.50 12.35 -2.07
N ILE A 14 0.45 11.22 -2.77
CA ILE A 14 1.41 10.86 -3.81
C ILE A 14 0.84 11.35 -5.13
N GLU A 15 1.45 12.39 -5.71
CA GLU A 15 1.13 12.84 -7.07
C GLU A 15 1.85 11.95 -8.08
N GLY A 16 1.11 11.11 -8.82
CA GLY A 16 1.65 10.20 -9.85
C GLY A 16 0.82 8.92 -10.00
N ASP A 17 1.37 7.89 -10.65
CA ASP A 17 0.74 6.57 -10.89
C ASP A 17 0.58 5.70 -9.62
N GLY A 18 0.68 6.30 -8.43
CA GLY A 18 0.62 5.61 -7.14
C GLY A 18 1.92 4.92 -6.74
N SER A 19 3.00 5.07 -7.51
CA SER A 19 4.32 4.53 -7.18
C SER A 19 5.01 5.31 -6.06
N PHE A 20 5.57 4.60 -5.07
CA PHE A 20 6.27 5.20 -3.94
C PHE A 20 7.52 4.39 -3.55
N PRO A 21 8.62 5.07 -3.15
CA PRO A 21 9.80 4.39 -2.65
C PRO A 21 9.57 3.92 -1.20
N CYS A 22 10.07 2.73 -0.87
CA CYS A 22 10.02 2.20 0.49
C CYS A 22 10.83 3.12 1.41
N PRO A 23 10.24 3.65 2.50
CA PRO A 23 10.91 4.62 3.39
C PRO A 23 12.11 4.03 4.17
N LYS A 24 12.35 2.72 4.10
CA LYS A 24 13.48 2.08 4.77
C LYS A 24 14.64 1.76 3.83
N CYS A 25 14.37 1.25 2.62
CA CYS A 25 15.42 0.82 1.68
C CYS A 25 15.40 1.56 0.33
N GLY A 26 14.35 2.32 0.03
CA GLY A 26 14.18 2.98 -1.25
C GLY A 26 13.67 2.07 -2.38
N ALA A 27 13.24 0.84 -2.07
CA ALA A 27 12.65 -0.06 -3.08
C ALA A 27 11.43 0.59 -3.73
N HIS A 28 11.34 0.57 -5.05
CA HIS A 28 10.25 1.18 -5.79
C HIS A 28 9.00 0.29 -5.67
N ILE A 29 7.97 0.73 -4.97
CA ILE A 29 6.72 0.00 -4.80
C ILE A 29 5.66 0.67 -5.66
N SER A 30 5.13 -0.06 -6.63
CA SER A 30 4.06 0.41 -7.49
C SER A 30 2.79 -0.43 -7.27
N PRO A 31 1.60 0.17 -7.28
CA PRO A 31 0.34 -0.57 -7.23
C PRO A 31 0.14 -1.47 -8.46
N ASP A 32 0.79 -1.13 -9.59
CA ASP A 32 0.85 -1.92 -10.82
C ASP A 32 1.77 -3.15 -10.72
N ASP A 33 2.58 -3.22 -9.66
CA ASP A 33 3.50 -4.34 -9.44
C ASP A 33 2.71 -5.53 -8.86
N GLU A 34 1.96 -6.20 -9.72
CA GLU A 34 1.15 -7.40 -9.43
C GLU A 34 2.00 -8.66 -9.24
N THR A 35 3.31 -8.57 -9.49
CA THR A 35 4.20 -9.74 -9.54
C THR A 35 4.54 -10.31 -8.16
N GLU A 36 4.03 -9.72 -7.06
CA GLU A 36 4.33 -10.05 -5.66
C GLU A 36 5.84 -10.14 -5.33
N THR A 37 6.70 -9.66 -6.23
CA THR A 37 8.15 -9.89 -6.17
C THR A 37 8.81 -8.82 -5.31
N VAL A 38 8.31 -7.58 -5.41
CA VAL A 38 8.86 -6.41 -4.68
C VAL A 38 8.24 -6.27 -3.28
N TYR A 39 6.94 -6.57 -3.16
CA TYR A 39 6.21 -6.55 -1.91
C TYR A 39 5.18 -7.68 -1.89
N THR A 40 4.77 -8.06 -0.68
CA THR A 40 3.71 -9.03 -0.44
C THR A 40 2.65 -8.41 0.45
N ILE A 41 1.37 -8.62 0.13
CA ILE A 41 0.27 -8.17 0.98
C ILE A 41 0.24 -9.05 2.22
N VAL A 42 0.37 -8.42 3.39
CA VAL A 42 0.35 -9.12 4.68
C VAL A 42 -1.04 -9.12 5.29
N GLU A 43 -1.74 -7.98 5.19
CA GLU A 43 -3.07 -7.84 5.77
C GLU A 43 -3.86 -6.78 5.01
N THR A 44 -5.13 -7.06 4.76
CA THR A 44 -6.05 -6.13 4.09
C THR A 44 -7.18 -5.78 5.05
N LYS A 45 -7.41 -4.47 5.25
CA LYS A 45 -8.46 -3.95 6.12
C LYS A 45 -9.56 -3.33 5.25
N MET A 46 -10.73 -3.94 5.30
CA MET A 46 -11.94 -3.45 4.65
C MET A 46 -12.99 -3.11 5.71
N LYS A 47 -13.81 -2.10 5.42
CA LYS A 47 -14.97 -1.70 6.23
C LYS A 47 -16.21 -1.68 5.37
N GLY A 48 -17.02 -2.71 5.57
CA GLY A 48 -18.13 -3.02 4.67
C GLY A 48 -17.60 -3.33 3.29
N GLU A 49 -17.99 -2.53 2.31
CA GLU A 49 -17.63 -2.71 0.89
C GLU A 49 -16.42 -1.84 0.48
N ASN A 50 -15.87 -1.04 1.40
CA ASN A 50 -14.78 -0.11 1.10
C ASN A 50 -13.46 -0.59 1.70
N LEU A 51 -12.40 -0.56 0.90
CA LEU A 51 -11.05 -0.84 1.38
C LEU A 51 -10.56 0.39 2.17
N GLU A 52 -10.39 0.25 3.49
CA GLU A 52 -9.88 1.33 4.32
C GLU A 52 -8.35 1.37 4.26
N GLU A 53 -7.70 0.23 4.41
CA GLU A 53 -6.24 0.17 4.59
C GLU A 53 -5.65 -1.14 4.05
N LEU A 54 -4.41 -1.07 3.56
CA LEU A 54 -3.68 -2.23 3.06
C LEU A 54 -2.30 -2.28 3.69
N ILE A 55 -1.99 -3.37 4.39
CA ILE A 55 -0.68 -3.61 5.00
C ILE A 55 0.11 -4.52 4.06
N ILE A 56 1.16 -3.97 3.48
CA ILE A 56 2.12 -4.70 2.66
C ILE A 56 3.45 -4.85 3.39
N GLN A 57 4.22 -5.85 3.02
CA GLN A 57 5.59 -6.05 3.46
C GLN A 57 6.53 -6.02 2.27
N CYS A 58 7.53 -5.17 2.34
CA CYS A 58 8.57 -5.10 1.33
C CYS A 58 9.45 -6.36 1.41
N ASN A 59 9.59 -7.09 0.30
CA ASN A 59 10.41 -8.31 0.24
C ASN A 59 11.91 -8.00 0.22
N VAL A 60 12.28 -6.78 -0.18
CA VAL A 60 13.69 -6.32 -0.22
C VAL A 60 14.26 -6.11 1.19
N CYS A 61 13.48 -5.52 2.11
CA CYS A 61 13.97 -5.14 3.45
C CYS A 61 13.15 -5.71 4.63
N GLY A 62 12.08 -6.47 4.35
CA GLY A 62 11.20 -7.08 5.34
C GLY A 62 10.34 -6.09 6.13
N SER A 63 10.11 -4.88 5.61
CA SER A 63 9.43 -3.81 6.36
C SER A 63 7.96 -3.74 6.04
N ARG A 64 7.15 -3.43 7.04
CA ARG A 64 5.69 -3.32 6.90
C ARG A 64 5.29 -1.89 6.62
N ILE A 65 4.55 -1.70 5.53
CA ILE A 65 4.00 -0.42 5.10
C ILE A 65 2.48 -0.53 5.11
N ARG A 66 1.81 0.42 5.73
CA ARG A 66 0.37 0.59 5.79
C ARG A 66 -0.01 1.65 4.78
N LEU A 67 -0.68 1.24 3.73
CA LEU A 67 -1.23 2.10 2.71
C LEU A 67 -2.62 2.56 3.13
N THR A 68 -2.84 3.86 3.00
CA THR A 68 -4.12 4.54 3.27
C THR A 68 -4.44 5.44 2.08
N GLY A 69 -5.68 5.94 2.00
CA GLY A 69 -6.09 6.81 0.89
C GLY A 69 -6.62 6.08 -0.32
N PHE A 70 -7.08 4.84 -0.15
CA PHE A 70 -7.91 4.16 -1.13
C PHE A 70 -9.26 4.90 -1.19
N LEU A 71 -9.37 5.84 -2.13
CA LEU A 71 -10.67 6.43 -2.48
C LEU A 71 -11.43 5.31 -3.18
N SER A 72 -12.36 4.69 -2.46
CA SER A 72 -13.42 3.90 -3.05
C SER A 72 -14.13 4.78 -4.07
N CYS A 73 -13.73 4.68 -5.33
CA CYS A 73 -14.50 5.28 -6.41
C CYS A 73 -15.83 4.54 -6.37
N PRO A 74 -16.96 5.18 -6.01
CA PRO A 74 -18.23 4.52 -6.12
C PRO A 74 -18.38 4.23 -7.61
N MET A 75 -18.24 2.96 -7.97
CA MET A 75 -18.64 2.47 -9.26
C MET A 75 -20.16 2.54 -9.27
N SER A 76 -20.66 3.76 -9.40
CA SER A 76 -22.05 4.02 -9.75
C SER A 76 -22.21 3.41 -11.13
N GLN A 77 -22.84 2.24 -11.14
CA GLN A 77 -23.32 1.56 -12.33
C GLN A 77 -23.97 2.60 -13.25
N MET A 78 -23.38 2.80 -14.42
CA MET A 78 -24.08 3.35 -15.57
C MET A 78 -24.39 2.15 -16.47
N GLU A 79 -25.64 1.71 -16.39
CA GLU A 79 -26.29 0.75 -17.30
C GLU A 79 -26.18 1.16 -18.77
#